data_AF-A0AA94HQW3-F1
#
_entry.id   AF-A0AA94HQW3-F1
#
_cell.length_a   1.000
_cell.length_b   1.000
_cell.length_c   1.000
_cell.angle_alpha   90.00
_cell.angle_beta   90.00
_cell.angle_gamma   90.00
#
_symmetry.space_group_name_H-M   'P 1'
#
loop_
_entity.id
_entity.type
_entity.pdbx_description
1 polymer ?
#
loop_
_entity_poly.entity_id
_entity_poly.type
_entity_poly.pdbx_seq_one_letter_code
_entity_poly.pdbx_strand_id
1 'polypeptide(L)'
;DIYKERWQIEIFFREVKQNLHIKSFVGRSENAVLIQIYTALTVYLLMAYQKILSKLKLSVQQLFELICVNLFGKDSLEELLKPRRSKTQNSYSLSLLAMVA
;
A
#
# COMPACT_ATOMS: atom_id res chain seq x y z
N ASP A 1 -25.00 -20.33 -6.79
CA ASP A 1 -23.68 -19.97 -6.22
C ASP A 1 -22.53 -20.03 -7.21
N ILE A 2 -22.35 -21.10 -7.99
CA ILE A 2 -21.23 -21.26 -8.97
C ILE A 2 -21.03 -20.07 -9.93
N TYR A 3 -22.12 -19.53 -10.49
CA TYR A 3 -22.04 -18.36 -11.39
C TYR A 3 -21.52 -17.10 -10.69
N LYS A 4 -21.86 -16.92 -9.41
CA LYS A 4 -21.41 -15.79 -8.60
C LYS A 4 -19.91 -15.88 -8.33
N GLU A 5 -19.40 -17.09 -8.05
CA GLU A 5 -17.97 -17.33 -7.86
C GLU A 5 -17.16 -17.09 -9.14
N ARG A 6 -17.65 -17.57 -10.30
CA ARG A 6 -17.03 -17.28 -11.60
C ARG A 6 -16.91 -15.78 -11.85
N TRP A 7 -17.95 -15.03 -11.52
CA TRP A 7 -17.95 -13.57 -11.63
C TRP A 7 -16.94 -12.91 -10.68
N GLN A 8 -16.76 -13.41 -9.45
CA GLN A 8 -15.75 -12.88 -8.53
C GLN A 8 -14.32 -13.03 -9.09
N ILE A 9 -14.05 -14.15 -9.78
CA ILE A 9 -12.75 -14.36 -10.45
C ILE A 9 -12.55 -13.32 -11.58
N GLU A 10 -13.58 -13.05 -12.37
CA GLU A 10 -13.52 -12.02 -13.42
C GLU A 10 -13.29 -10.61 -12.86
N ILE A 11 -14.00 -10.26 -11.76
CA ILE A 11 -13.78 -9.00 -11.04
C ILE A 11 -12.32 -8.94 -10.58
N PHE A 12 -11.81 -9.99 -9.94
CA PHE A 12 -10.44 -10.03 -9.45
C PHE A 12 -9.42 -9.77 -10.56
N PHE A 13 -9.53 -10.47 -11.69
CA PHE A 13 -8.62 -10.25 -12.82
C PHE A 13 -8.79 -8.88 -13.48
N ARG A 14 -9.98 -8.30 -13.46
CA ARG A 14 -10.20 -6.91 -13.89
C ARG A 14 -9.47 -5.92 -12.98
N GLU A 15 -9.60 -6.08 -11.67
CA GLU A 15 -8.92 -5.24 -10.67
C GLU A 15 -7.40 -5.38 -10.77
N VAL A 16 -6.88 -6.60 -10.91
CA VAL A 16 -5.44 -6.87 -11.13
C VAL A 16 -4.95 -6.06 -12.33
N LYS A 17 -5.61 -6.18 -13.49
CA LYS A 17 -5.22 -5.46 -14.71
C LYS A 17 -5.30 -3.94 -14.58
N GLN A 18 -6.30 -3.42 -13.87
CA GLN A 18 -6.47 -1.97 -13.65
C GLN A 18 -5.46 -1.39 -12.65
N ASN A 19 -5.00 -2.17 -11.67
CA ASN A 19 -4.05 -1.70 -10.67
C ASN A 19 -2.59 -1.93 -11.08
N LEU A 20 -2.32 -2.92 -11.94
CA LEU A 20 -1.00 -3.22 -12.49
C LEU A 20 -0.74 -2.44 -13.77
N HIS A 21 -0.53 -1.14 -13.64
CA HIS A 21 -0.09 -0.29 -14.75
C HIS A 21 1.45 -0.23 -14.78
N ILE A 22 2.07 -1.15 -15.54
CA ILE A 22 3.52 -1.13 -15.77
C ILE A 22 3.84 0.03 -16.72
N LYS A 23 4.35 1.14 -16.17
CA LYS A 23 4.65 2.36 -16.94
C LYS A 23 5.88 2.22 -17.85
N SER A 24 6.86 1.42 -17.44
CA SER A 24 8.10 1.18 -18.18
C SER A 24 8.71 -0.14 -17.76
N PHE A 25 9.32 -0.84 -18.71
CA PHE A 25 10.08 -2.06 -18.44
C PHE A 25 11.56 -1.72 -18.26
N VAL A 26 12.16 -2.21 -17.17
CA VAL A 26 13.59 -1.99 -16.87
C VAL A 26 14.48 -2.83 -17.79
N GLY A 27 13.95 -3.93 -18.33
CA GLY A 27 14.64 -4.88 -19.19
C GLY A 27 13.74 -5.28 -20.35
N ARG A 28 14.32 -5.41 -21.54
CA ARG A 28 13.58 -5.68 -22.78
C ARG A 28 13.67 -7.13 -23.27
N SER A 29 14.42 -7.98 -22.57
CA SER A 29 14.42 -9.42 -22.86
C SER A 29 13.12 -10.05 -22.38
N GLU A 30 12.67 -11.10 -23.06
CA GLU A 30 11.45 -11.82 -22.72
C GLU A 30 11.44 -12.26 -21.25
N ASN A 31 12.52 -12.88 -20.78
CA ASN A 31 12.64 -13.31 -19.39
C ASN A 31 12.59 -12.13 -18.40
N ALA A 32 13.21 -10.99 -18.73
CA ALA A 32 13.17 -9.82 -17.87
C ALA A 32 11.74 -9.24 -17.75
N VAL A 33 10.99 -9.24 -18.86
CA VAL A 33 9.58 -8.82 -18.87
C VAL A 33 8.72 -9.79 -18.06
N LEU A 34 8.88 -11.10 -18.25
CA LEU A 34 8.15 -12.13 -17.50
C LEU A 34 8.39 -12.00 -15.99
N ILE A 35 9.65 -11.87 -15.57
CA ILE A 35 10.02 -11.68 -14.16
C ILE A 35 9.38 -10.40 -13.60
N GLN A 36 9.35 -9.30 -14.36
CA GLN A 36 8.71 -8.06 -13.93
C GLN A 36 7.20 -8.22 -13.73
N ILE A 37 6.52 -8.92 -14.66
CA ILE A 37 5.08 -9.20 -14.55
C ILE A 37 4.80 -10.08 -13.32
N TYR A 38 5.56 -11.16 -13.14
CA TYR A 38 5.39 -12.05 -11.98
C TYR A 38 5.65 -11.31 -10.66
N THR A 39 6.71 -10.51 -10.58
CA THR A 39 7.03 -9.72 -9.39
C THR A 39 5.92 -8.72 -9.07
N ALA A 40 5.42 -8.01 -10.08
CA ALA A 40 4.35 -7.04 -9.90
C ALA A 40 3.04 -7.72 -9.43
N LEU A 41 2.72 -8.89 -9.98
CA LEU A 41 1.59 -9.70 -9.53
C LEU A 41 1.74 -10.16 -8.07
N THR A 42 2.94 -10.63 -7.69
CA THR A 42 3.23 -11.02 -6.30
C THR A 42 3.04 -9.86 -5.34
N VAL A 43 3.56 -8.67 -5.65
CA VAL A 43 3.40 -7.47 -4.81
C VAL A 43 1.92 -7.09 -4.68
N TYR A 44 1.16 -7.12 -5.78
CA TYR A 44 -0.28 -6.85 -5.74
C TYR A 44 -1.03 -7.83 -4.82
N LEU A 45 -0.72 -9.12 -4.90
CA LEU A 45 -1.32 -10.14 -4.04
C LEU A 45 -1.01 -9.89 -2.55
N LEU A 46 0.24 -9.55 -2.23
CA LEU A 46 0.64 -9.19 -0.87
C LEU A 46 -0.12 -7.96 -0.37
N MET A 47 -0.32 -6.93 -1.21
CA MET A 47 -1.12 -5.75 -0.84
C MET A 47 -2.59 -6.08 -0.63
N ALA A 48 -3.18 -6.90 -1.50
CA ALA A 48 -4.55 -7.36 -1.33
C ALA A 48 -4.73 -8.16 -0.04
N TYR A 49 -3.76 -9.03 0.29
CA TYR A 49 -3.75 -9.78 1.55
C TYR A 49 -3.61 -8.86 2.77
N GLN A 50 -2.69 -7.88 2.72
CA GLN A 50 -2.50 -6.91 3.79
C GLN A 50 -3.76 -6.07 4.05
N LYS A 51 -4.50 -5.71 2.99
CA LYS A 51 -5.79 -5.03 3.10
C LYS A 51 -6.81 -5.86 3.89
N ILE A 52 -6.86 -7.18 3.64
CA ILE A 52 -7.74 -8.11 4.38
C ILE A 52 -7.35 -8.14 5.86
N LEU A 53 -6.05 -8.24 6.17
CA LEU A 53 -5.55 -8.29 7.55
C LEU A 53 -5.83 -6.99 8.32
N SER A 54 -5.61 -5.85 7.69
CA SER A 54 -5.62 -4.56 8.38
C SER A 54 -7.03 -4.06 8.70
N LYS A 55 -8.08 -4.65 8.09
CA LYS A 55 -9.49 -4.20 8.18
C LYS A 55 -9.68 -2.71 7.90
N LEU A 56 -8.72 -2.09 7.21
CA LEU A 56 -8.75 -0.67 6.86
C LEU A 56 -9.67 -0.47 5.66
N LYS A 57 -10.39 0.65 5.65
CA LYS A 57 -11.24 1.06 4.51
C LYS A 57 -10.42 1.68 3.36
N LEU A 58 -9.10 1.50 3.35
CA LEU A 58 -8.21 2.03 2.31
C LEU A 58 -8.31 1.21 1.02
N SER A 59 -8.18 1.88 -0.12
CA SER A 59 -8.02 1.19 -1.41
C SER A 59 -6.63 0.52 -1.48
N VAL A 60 -6.49 -0.48 -2.37
CA VAL A 60 -5.18 -1.15 -2.57
C VAL A 60 -4.13 -0.16 -3.09
N GLN A 61 -4.54 0.82 -3.91
CA GLN A 61 -3.66 1.87 -4.42
C GLN A 61 -3.17 2.80 -3.31
N GLN A 62 -4.05 3.26 -2.43
CA GLN A 62 -3.68 4.11 -1.29
C GLN A 62 -2.72 3.37 -0.33
N LEU A 63 -2.97 2.08 -0.11
CA LEU A 63 -2.10 1.23 0.69
C LEU A 63 -0.71 1.10 0.05
N PHE A 64 -0.67 0.88 -1.27
CA PHE A 64 0.57 0.78 -2.02
C PHE A 64 1.37 2.09 -1.98
N GLU A 65 0.72 3.24 -2.21
CA GLU A 65 1.35 4.56 -2.12
C GLU A 65 1.93 4.84 -0.73
N LEU A 66 1.16 4.54 0.33
CA LEU A 66 1.61 4.70 1.72
C LEU A 66 2.88 3.88 1.98
N ILE A 67 2.93 2.64 1.50
CA ILE A 67 4.08 1.76 1.67
C ILE A 67 5.26 2.24 0.82
N CYS A 68 5.03 2.69 -0.41
CA CYS A 68 6.09 3.22 -1.26
C CYS A 68 6.75 4.47 -0.67
N VAL A 69 5.97 5.40 -0.12
CA VAL A 69 6.50 6.63 0.51
C VAL A 69 7.30 6.29 1.77
N ASN A 70 6.87 5.28 2.52
CA ASN A 70 7.51 4.87 3.77
C ASN A 70 8.44 3.66 3.61
N LEU A 71 8.83 3.29 2.38
CA LEU A 71 9.60 2.08 2.12
C LEU A 71 10.97 2.08 2.80
N PHE A 72 11.56 3.28 2.93
CA PHE A 72 12.83 3.53 3.62
C PHE A 72 12.63 4.17 5.01
N GLY A 73 11.39 4.20 5.49
CA GLY A 73 11.03 4.72 6.80
C GLY A 73 11.50 3.80 7.92
N LYS A 74 11.61 4.37 9.13
CA LYS A 74 11.92 3.61 10.35
C LYS A 74 10.67 3.01 11.01
N ASP A 75 9.50 3.49 10.59
CA ASP A 75 8.23 3.11 11.19
C ASP A 75 7.83 1.70 10.76
N SER A 76 7.34 0.92 11.71
CA SER A 76 6.86 -0.43 11.41
C SER A 76 5.58 -0.37 10.55
N LEU A 77 5.37 -1.39 9.71
CA LEU A 77 4.16 -1.48 8.88
C LEU A 77 2.88 -1.45 9.74
N GLU A 78 2.91 -2.03 10.94
CA GLU A 78 1.78 -2.01 11.87
C GLU A 78 1.46 -0.59 12.38
N GLU A 79 2.50 0.20 12.64
CA GLU A 79 2.37 1.59 13.10
C GLU A 79 1.87 2.52 11.99
N LEU A 80 2.33 2.31 10.76
CA LEU A 80 1.82 3.04 9.59
C LEU A 80 0.34 2.74 9.31
N LEU A 81 -0.07 1.48 9.49
CA LEU A 81 -1.44 1.03 9.21
C LEU A 81 -2.42 1.32 10.36
N LYS A 82 -1.92 1.39 11.59
CA LYS A 82 -2.69 1.81 12.76
C LYS A 82 -1.98 3.01 13.35
N PRO A 83 -2.22 4.24 12.83
CA PRO A 83 -1.63 5.42 13.43
C PRO A 83 -2.07 5.44 14.89
N ARG A 84 -1.11 5.21 15.80
CA ARG A 84 -1.28 5.56 17.21
C ARG A 84 -1.74 7.00 17.18
N ARG A 85 -2.85 7.36 17.85
CA ARG A 85 -3.17 8.78 18.09
C ARG A 85 -1.88 9.41 18.59
N SER A 86 -1.20 10.20 17.77
CA SER A 86 0.08 10.73 18.16
C SER A 86 -0.19 11.58 19.38
N LYS A 87 0.50 11.30 20.49
CA LYS A 87 0.69 12.34 21.50
C LYS A 87 1.41 13.44 20.76
N THR A 88 0.77 14.59 20.62
CA THR A 88 1.39 15.85 20.23
C THR A 88 2.64 16.04 21.09
N GLN A 89 3.79 15.59 20.63
CA GLN A 89 5.07 15.97 21.23
C GLN A 89 5.43 17.32 20.62
N ASN A 90 4.83 18.35 21.20
CA ASN A 90 5.38 19.70 21.26
C ASN A 90 4.84 20.36 22.53
N SER A 91 5.16 19.78 23.69
CA SER A 91 5.03 20.46 24.99
C SER A 91 6.17 21.45 25.25
N TYR A 92 7.10 21.64 24.30
CA TYR A 92 8.21 22.59 24.45
C TYR A 92 8.03 23.89 23.65
N SER A 93 7.01 24.01 22.77
CA SER A 93 6.77 25.26 22.02
C SER A 93 5.80 26.22 22.70
N LEU A 94 4.88 25.74 23.56
CA LEU A 94 3.96 26.63 24.29
C LEU A 94 4.59 27.28 25.53
N SER A 95 5.64 26.69 26.12
CA SER A 95 6.29 27.28 27.30
C SER A 95 7.18 28.48 26.95
N LEU A 96 7.82 28.49 25.78
CA LEU A 96 8.68 29.60 25.35
C LEU A 96 7.88 30.85 24.95
N LEU A 97 6.69 30.65 24.36
CA LEU A 97 5.79 31.76 23.97
C LEU A 97 5.01 32.32 25.18
N ALA A 98 4.78 31.51 26.21
CA ALA A 98 4.16 31.94 27.47
C ALA A 98 5.13 32.57 28.49
N MET A 99 6.45 32.42 28.31
CA MET A 99 7.46 33.11 29.13
C MET A 99 7.86 34.49 28.57
N VAL A 100 7.43 34.83 27.36
CA VAL A 100 7.79 36.09 26.67
C VAL A 100 6.60 37.07 26.55
N ALA A 101 5.43 36.71 27.09
CA ALA A 101 4.26 37.58 27.21
C ALA A 101 4.06 38.03 28.66
#